data_AF-A0A257M8G5-F1
#
_entry.id   AF-A0A257M8G5-F1
#
_cell.length_a   1.000
_cell.length_b   1.000
_cell.length_c   1.000
_cell.angle_alpha   90.00
_cell.angle_beta   90.00
_cell.angle_gamma   90.00
#
_symmetry.space_group_name_H-M   'P 1'
#
loop_
_entity.id
_entity.type
_entity.pdbx_description
1 polymer ?
#
loop_
_entity_poly.entity_id
_entity_poly.type
_entity_poly.pdbx_seq_one_letter_code
_entity_poly.pdbx_strand_id
1 'polypeptide(L)'
;MKGGIEISFDHNQTTVYYPGEQDYIEVDEAIAPLLMSLWENKIKTCNSCQENEPGIIWIEFFSMKDVERLLTIMVRSLGERINNHPEVNDWFCYRILGHEGERLPGWRYEAYPNLFSLGTDQSDGIYPQGIFESKVELSVSTRFPAEDHRMVLDLVNKYLERGLDNFTELSDEQWNYIKQYLPPQPYNAKLRMEDRRIIDGIRYVLGTGCTWSEIPRRYGSYLSVRARLKRWSNEGVLEPILSSIDPDDRYKGRLSSYIASSDLQTLSERKNAANKIAAIRGEMAPMSISQ
;
A
#
# COMPACT_ATOMS: atom_id res chain seq x y z
N MET A 1 -24.50 15.21 -42.02
CA MET A 1 -24.75 13.96 -41.27
C MET A 1 -23.41 13.34 -40.95
N LYS A 2 -22.87 13.58 -39.74
CA LYS A 2 -21.72 12.83 -39.22
C LYS A 2 -22.32 11.69 -38.40
N GLY A 3 -22.28 10.47 -38.94
CA GLY A 3 -22.64 9.27 -38.18
C GLY A 3 -21.57 9.06 -37.12
N GLY A 4 -21.91 9.39 -35.88
CA GLY A 4 -21.15 8.89 -34.72
C GLY A 4 -21.46 7.41 -34.60
N ILE A 5 -20.41 6.59 -34.58
CA ILE A 5 -20.54 5.20 -34.14
C ILE A 5 -20.77 5.29 -32.63
N GLU A 6 -22.01 5.12 -32.19
CA GLU A 6 -22.31 4.77 -30.80
C GLU A 6 -21.69 3.39 -30.57
N ILE A 7 -20.51 3.38 -29.95
CA ILE A 7 -19.96 2.16 -29.37
C ILE A 7 -20.74 1.97 -28.07
N SER A 8 -21.88 1.27 -28.15
CA SER A 8 -22.56 0.72 -26.98
C SER A 8 -21.63 -0.38 -26.44
N PHE A 9 -21.00 -0.14 -25.30
CA PHE A 9 -20.39 -1.22 -24.54
C PHE A 9 -21.54 -2.03 -23.92
N ASP A 10 -21.53 -3.35 -24.07
CA ASP A 10 -22.50 -4.20 -23.38
C ASP A 10 -22.33 -3.98 -21.87
N HIS A 11 -23.34 -3.41 -21.22
CA HIS A 11 -23.39 -3.19 -19.78
C HIS A 11 -23.69 -4.52 -19.08
N ASN A 12 -22.70 -5.39 -19.04
CA ASN A 12 -22.80 -6.61 -18.25
C ASN A 12 -22.69 -6.25 -16.78
N GLN A 13 -23.73 -6.60 -16.03
CA GLN A 13 -23.73 -6.56 -14.58
C GLN A 13 -23.36 -7.93 -14.02
N THR A 14 -22.73 -7.92 -12.86
CA THR A 14 -22.41 -9.12 -12.11
C THR A 14 -22.72 -8.91 -10.63
N THR A 15 -23.20 -9.97 -9.99
CA THR A 15 -23.49 -9.97 -8.57
C THR A 15 -22.23 -10.26 -7.77
N VAL A 16 -21.87 -9.37 -6.83
CA VAL A 16 -20.74 -9.56 -5.91
C VAL A 16 -21.16 -9.36 -4.47
N TYR A 17 -20.51 -10.07 -3.54
CA TYR A 17 -20.75 -9.89 -2.11
C TYR A 17 -20.04 -8.63 -1.60
N TYR A 18 -20.79 -7.68 -1.06
CA TYR A 18 -20.26 -6.47 -0.44
C TYR A 18 -20.16 -6.63 1.09
N PRO A 19 -18.95 -6.67 1.67
CA PRO A 19 -18.78 -6.88 3.11
C PRO A 19 -19.31 -5.75 3.99
N GLY A 20 -19.47 -4.53 3.44
CA GLY A 20 -19.92 -3.37 4.20
C GLY A 20 -21.38 -3.45 4.63
N GLU A 21 -22.24 -4.03 3.79
CA GLU A 21 -23.68 -4.23 4.04
C GLU A 21 -24.05 -5.69 4.32
N GLN A 22 -23.08 -6.61 4.21
CA GLN A 22 -23.29 -8.05 4.34
C GLN A 22 -24.35 -8.59 3.37
N ASP A 23 -24.35 -8.05 2.15
CA ASP A 23 -25.33 -8.38 1.11
C ASP A 23 -24.67 -8.49 -0.26
N TYR A 24 -25.41 -9.03 -1.23
CA TYR A 24 -25.01 -9.11 -2.63
C TYR A 24 -25.53 -7.91 -3.40
N ILE A 25 -24.63 -7.24 -4.13
CA ILE A 25 -24.96 -6.07 -4.94
C ILE A 25 -24.60 -6.32 -6.41
N GLU A 26 -25.35 -5.68 -7.31
CA GLU A 26 -25.06 -5.66 -8.75
C GLU A 26 -24.06 -4.55 -9.05
N VAL A 27 -22.99 -4.89 -9.76
CA VAL A 27 -21.94 -3.95 -10.20
C VAL A 27 -21.57 -4.20 -11.65
N ASP A 28 -20.97 -3.20 -12.30
CA ASP A 28 -20.45 -3.36 -13.67
C ASP A 28 -19.33 -4.42 -13.69
N GLU A 29 -19.43 -5.40 -14.58
CA GLU A 29 -18.55 -6.58 -14.64
C GLU A 29 -17.06 -6.19 -14.72
N ALA A 30 -16.71 -5.13 -15.46
CA ALA A 30 -15.32 -4.76 -15.68
C ALA A 30 -14.65 -4.11 -14.45
N ILE A 31 -15.42 -3.46 -13.58
CA ILE A 31 -14.89 -2.82 -12.36
C ILE A 31 -15.04 -3.71 -11.12
N ALA A 32 -15.85 -4.77 -11.19
CA ALA A 32 -16.08 -5.69 -10.08
C ALA A 32 -14.78 -6.19 -9.42
N PRO A 33 -13.73 -6.62 -10.16
CA PRO A 33 -12.48 -7.06 -9.55
C PRO A 33 -11.80 -5.95 -8.75
N LEU A 34 -11.85 -4.70 -9.22
CA LEU A 34 -11.29 -3.55 -8.51
C LEU A 34 -12.05 -3.29 -7.21
N LEU A 35 -13.39 -3.30 -7.24
CA LEU A 35 -14.20 -3.10 -6.04
C LEU A 35 -13.91 -4.17 -4.97
N MET A 36 -13.85 -5.43 -5.38
CA MET A 36 -13.49 -6.53 -4.48
C MET A 36 -12.11 -6.32 -3.83
N SER A 37 -11.10 -5.96 -4.62
CA SER A 37 -9.76 -5.66 -4.10
C SER A 37 -9.74 -4.45 -3.16
N LEU A 38 -10.56 -3.42 -3.40
CA LEU A 38 -10.71 -2.30 -2.47
C LEU A 38 -11.28 -2.76 -1.12
N TRP A 39 -12.33 -3.60 -1.14
CA TRP A 39 -12.98 -4.09 0.07
C TRP A 39 -12.07 -5.01 0.89
N GLU A 40 -11.26 -5.86 0.24
CA GLU A 40 -10.22 -6.65 0.91
C GLU A 40 -9.16 -5.76 1.56
N ASN A 41 -8.85 -4.61 0.96
CA ASN A 41 -8.03 -3.57 1.57
C ASN A 41 -8.76 -2.75 2.63
N LYS A 42 -9.97 -3.12 3.05
CA LYS A 42 -10.78 -2.39 4.04
C LYS A 42 -11.09 -0.95 3.61
N ILE A 43 -11.20 -0.72 2.30
CA ILE A 43 -11.63 0.55 1.72
C ILE A 43 -13.11 0.41 1.40
N LYS A 44 -13.97 1.23 2.00
CA LYS A 44 -15.42 1.14 1.80
C LYS A 44 -15.88 2.02 0.64
N THR A 45 -16.76 1.48 -0.20
CA THR A 45 -17.38 2.19 -1.33
C THR A 45 -18.90 2.16 -1.19
N CYS A 46 -19.58 3.25 -1.52
CA CYS A 46 -21.04 3.35 -1.46
C CYS A 46 -21.71 3.33 -2.84
N ASN A 47 -20.99 3.69 -3.90
CA ASN A 47 -21.52 3.66 -5.26
C ASN A 47 -20.39 3.47 -6.26
N SER A 48 -20.71 2.99 -7.46
CA SER A 48 -19.76 2.86 -8.56
C SER A 48 -20.48 2.77 -9.90
N CYS A 49 -19.87 3.31 -10.95
CA CYS A 49 -20.39 3.23 -12.31
C CYS A 49 -19.26 3.33 -13.33
N GLN A 50 -19.38 2.59 -14.43
CA GLN A 50 -18.38 2.59 -15.50
C GLN A 50 -18.61 3.67 -16.57
N GLU A 51 -19.79 4.30 -16.67
CA GLU A 51 -20.09 5.22 -17.78
C GLU A 51 -21.11 6.34 -17.46
N ASN A 52 -21.10 6.88 -16.23
CA ASN A 52 -21.87 8.11 -15.97
C ASN A 52 -21.41 9.26 -16.91
N GLU A 53 -20.14 9.21 -17.32
CA GLU A 53 -19.58 9.95 -18.44
C GLU A 53 -18.79 8.97 -19.35
N PRO A 54 -18.86 9.07 -20.69
CA PRO A 54 -18.16 8.14 -21.58
C PRO A 54 -16.65 8.08 -21.31
N GLY A 55 -16.13 6.88 -21.04
CA GLY A 55 -14.71 6.65 -20.79
C GLY A 55 -14.21 7.06 -19.41
N ILE A 56 -15.10 7.35 -18.45
CA ILE A 56 -14.75 7.69 -17.07
C ILE A 56 -15.37 6.67 -16.12
N ILE A 57 -14.52 6.06 -15.30
CA ILE A 57 -14.98 5.28 -14.15
C ILE A 57 -15.21 6.20 -12.97
N TRP A 58 -16.30 5.96 -12.27
CA TRP A 58 -16.68 6.63 -11.04
C TRP A 58 -16.77 5.62 -9.91
N ILE A 59 -16.05 5.89 -8.81
CA ILE A 59 -16.19 5.16 -7.55
C ILE A 59 -16.44 6.17 -6.45
N GLU A 60 -17.51 5.97 -5.68
CA GLU A 60 -17.86 6.79 -4.54
C GLU A 60 -17.54 6.08 -3.23
N PHE A 61 -16.90 6.80 -2.33
CA PHE A 61 -16.42 6.31 -1.05
C PHE A 61 -17.22 6.94 0.08
N PHE A 62 -17.48 6.15 1.12
CA PHE A 62 -18.21 6.62 2.30
C PHE A 62 -17.46 7.72 3.07
N SER A 63 -16.14 7.80 2.95
CA SER A 63 -15.36 8.81 3.66
C SER A 63 -14.09 9.24 2.92
N MET A 64 -13.59 10.41 3.28
CA MET A 64 -12.26 10.89 2.85
C MET A 64 -11.14 9.93 3.24
N LYS A 65 -11.26 9.22 4.38
CA LYS A 65 -10.23 8.27 4.83
C LYS A 65 -10.09 7.08 3.89
N ASP A 66 -11.19 6.63 3.30
CA ASP A 66 -11.19 5.53 2.33
C ASP A 66 -10.45 5.96 1.05
N VAL A 67 -10.68 7.19 0.57
CA VAL A 67 -9.94 7.77 -0.56
C VAL A 67 -8.46 7.94 -0.23
N GLU A 68 -8.12 8.54 0.91
CA GLU A 68 -6.73 8.68 1.36
C GLU A 68 -6.00 7.33 1.41
N ARG A 69 -6.69 6.28 1.85
CA ARG A 69 -6.15 4.93 1.90
C ARG A 69 -5.90 4.37 0.50
N LEU A 70 -6.84 4.51 -0.43
CA LEU A 70 -6.64 4.15 -1.84
C LEU A 70 -5.42 4.87 -2.43
N LEU A 71 -5.36 6.20 -2.30
CA LEU A 71 -4.26 7.02 -2.83
C LEU A 71 -2.91 6.61 -2.22
N THR A 72 -2.90 6.36 -0.91
CA THR A 72 -1.69 5.90 -0.20
C THR A 72 -1.22 4.54 -0.71
N ILE A 73 -2.14 3.59 -0.91
CA ILE A 73 -1.84 2.28 -1.50
C ILE A 73 -1.22 2.45 -2.88
N MET A 74 -1.87 3.23 -3.77
CA MET A 74 -1.38 3.45 -5.12
C MET A 74 0.01 4.08 -5.14
N VAL A 75 0.22 5.17 -4.40
CA VAL A 75 1.53 5.86 -4.34
C VAL A 75 2.63 4.94 -3.78
N ARG A 76 2.34 4.17 -2.74
CA ARG A 76 3.32 3.24 -2.14
C ARG A 76 3.67 2.07 -3.07
N SER A 77 2.69 1.59 -3.83
CA SER A 77 2.91 0.55 -4.84
C SER A 77 3.64 1.09 -6.09
N LEU A 78 3.39 2.35 -6.45
CA LEU A 78 3.98 3.05 -7.59
C LEU A 78 5.43 3.49 -7.35
N GLY A 79 5.75 3.94 -6.13
CA GLY A 79 7.08 4.47 -5.79
C GLY A 79 8.25 3.55 -6.14
N GLU A 80 8.05 2.24 -6.15
CA GLU A 80 9.06 1.29 -6.64
C GLU A 80 9.29 1.32 -8.14
N ARG A 81 8.22 1.49 -8.93
CA ARG A 81 8.33 1.64 -10.40
C ARG A 81 9.11 2.91 -10.73
N ILE A 82 8.80 4.01 -10.03
CA ILE A 82 9.52 5.29 -10.16
C ILE A 82 10.99 5.13 -9.76
N ASN A 83 11.27 4.46 -8.63
CA ASN A 83 12.65 4.26 -8.16
C ASN A 83 13.50 3.44 -9.14
N ASN A 84 12.90 2.53 -9.90
CA ASN A 84 13.59 1.72 -10.90
C ASN A 84 13.75 2.44 -12.25
N HIS A 85 12.99 3.51 -12.49
CA HIS A 85 12.99 4.31 -13.72
C HIS A 85 12.87 5.83 -13.42
N PRO A 86 13.85 6.44 -12.73
CA PRO A 86 13.78 7.85 -12.32
C PRO A 86 13.76 8.84 -13.49
N GLU A 87 14.22 8.43 -14.68
CA GLU A 87 14.11 9.18 -15.93
C GLU A 87 12.67 9.24 -16.47
N VAL A 88 11.79 8.37 -15.98
CA VAL A 88 10.37 8.34 -16.32
C VAL A 88 9.62 9.09 -15.23
N ASN A 89 9.26 10.34 -15.53
CA ASN A 89 8.25 11.04 -14.76
C ASN A 89 6.95 10.22 -14.87
N ASP A 90 6.60 9.43 -13.85
CA ASP A 90 5.45 8.54 -13.94
C ASP A 90 4.17 9.36 -14.04
N TRP A 91 3.73 9.56 -15.28
CA TRP A 91 2.60 10.40 -15.65
C TRP A 91 1.31 9.95 -14.96
N PHE A 92 1.23 8.68 -14.58
CA PHE A 92 0.12 8.13 -13.81
C PHE A 92 0.00 8.79 -12.44
N CYS A 93 1.13 9.04 -11.76
CA CYS A 93 1.15 9.72 -10.46
C CYS A 93 0.59 11.15 -10.56
N TYR A 94 0.98 11.88 -11.60
CA TYR A 94 0.47 13.24 -11.84
C TYR A 94 -1.03 13.24 -12.13
N ARG A 95 -1.51 12.27 -12.93
CA ARG A 95 -2.95 12.12 -13.17
C ARG A 95 -3.72 11.82 -11.88
N ILE A 96 -3.22 10.93 -11.02
CA ILE A 96 -3.84 10.67 -9.71
C ILE A 96 -3.92 11.95 -8.88
N LEU A 97 -2.91 12.83 -8.94
CA LEU A 97 -2.92 14.12 -8.25
C LEU A 97 -3.82 15.18 -8.92
N GLY A 98 -4.52 14.83 -9.99
CA GLY A 98 -5.45 15.70 -10.71
C GLY A 98 -4.79 16.59 -11.76
N HIS A 99 -3.53 16.35 -12.12
CA HIS A 99 -2.92 17.06 -13.23
C HIS A 99 -3.42 16.51 -14.56
N GLU A 100 -3.76 17.43 -15.46
CA GLU A 100 -4.21 17.07 -16.81
C GLU A 100 -3.10 16.35 -17.58
N GLY A 101 -3.47 15.19 -18.13
CA GLY A 101 -2.56 14.39 -18.92
C GLY A 101 -2.42 14.91 -20.36
N GLU A 102 -1.31 14.59 -21.05
CA GLU A 102 -1.19 14.92 -22.48
C GLU A 102 -2.21 14.17 -23.35
N ARG A 103 -2.60 12.96 -22.90
CA ARG A 103 -3.51 12.06 -23.63
C ARG A 103 -4.85 11.83 -22.94
N LEU A 104 -4.86 11.76 -21.62
CA LEU A 104 -6.02 11.42 -20.80
C LEU A 104 -6.19 12.45 -19.69
N PRO A 105 -7.42 12.78 -19.28
CA PRO A 105 -7.64 13.77 -18.24
C PRO A 105 -7.10 13.33 -16.88
N GLY A 106 -6.85 14.30 -16.01
CA GLY A 106 -6.51 14.03 -14.60
C GLY A 106 -7.66 13.40 -13.82
N TRP A 107 -7.35 12.81 -12.67
CA TRP A 107 -8.37 12.31 -11.75
C TRP A 107 -9.09 13.47 -11.07
N ARG A 108 -10.40 13.33 -10.87
CA ARG A 108 -11.24 14.33 -10.19
C ARG A 108 -11.76 13.75 -8.88
N TYR A 109 -11.78 14.61 -7.85
CA TYR A 109 -12.28 14.27 -6.53
C TYR A 109 -13.35 15.28 -6.12
N GLU A 110 -14.55 14.80 -5.80
CA GLU A 110 -15.68 15.64 -5.44
C GLU A 110 -16.32 15.12 -4.15
N ALA A 111 -16.57 16.00 -3.18
CA ALA A 111 -17.24 15.63 -1.94
C ALA A 111 -18.73 15.96 -2.03
N TYR A 112 -19.57 15.01 -1.61
CA TYR A 112 -21.03 15.18 -1.60
C TYR A 112 -21.59 15.03 -0.18
N PRO A 113 -22.48 15.93 0.25
CA PRO A 113 -23.18 15.77 1.52
C PRO A 113 -24.29 14.73 1.41
N ASN A 114 -24.28 13.75 2.30
CA ASN A 114 -25.32 12.75 2.43
C ASN A 114 -25.99 12.85 3.79
N LEU A 115 -27.29 12.60 3.82
CA LEU A 115 -28.10 12.63 5.02
C LEU A 115 -28.43 11.19 5.43
N PHE A 116 -27.87 10.73 6.54
CA PHE A 116 -28.12 9.39 7.07
C PHE A 116 -29.11 9.48 8.23
N SER A 117 -30.24 8.76 8.11
CA SER A 117 -31.24 8.67 9.18
C SER A 117 -30.83 7.65 10.23
N LEU A 118 -30.98 7.99 11.51
CA LEU A 118 -30.87 7.05 12.62
C LEU A 118 -32.20 6.29 12.78
N GLY A 119 -32.56 5.47 11.79
CA GLY A 119 -33.82 4.73 11.84
C GLY A 119 -34.33 4.36 10.45
N THR A 120 -34.37 3.04 10.24
CA THR A 120 -35.06 2.24 9.22
C THR A 120 -35.81 2.95 8.09
N ASP A 121 -35.52 2.47 6.88
CA ASP A 121 -36.17 2.65 5.58
C ASP A 121 -36.01 4.02 4.90
N GLN A 122 -35.16 4.00 3.86
CA GLN A 122 -35.12 4.99 2.77
C GLN A 122 -36.36 4.86 1.87
N SER A 123 -37.57 4.85 2.43
CA SER A 123 -38.78 4.82 1.62
C SER A 123 -39.01 6.21 0.98
N ASP A 124 -38.64 6.37 -0.29
CA ASP A 124 -39.14 7.31 -1.33
C ASP A 124 -39.48 8.77 -0.92
N GLY A 125 -38.97 9.26 0.20
CA GLY A 125 -39.15 10.63 0.67
C GLY A 125 -37.93 11.47 0.35
N ILE A 126 -38.15 12.71 -0.12
CA ILE A 126 -37.08 13.71 -0.32
C ILE A 126 -36.31 13.98 0.99
N TYR A 127 -36.95 13.72 2.14
CA TYR A 127 -36.34 13.84 3.47
C TYR A 127 -36.60 12.58 4.31
N PRO A 128 -35.60 12.09 5.05
CA PRO A 128 -35.78 11.00 6.00
C PRO A 128 -36.73 11.41 7.14
N GLN A 129 -37.50 10.45 7.65
CA GLN A 129 -38.20 10.65 8.91
C GLN A 129 -37.17 10.89 10.03
N GLY A 130 -37.34 11.96 10.81
CA GLY A 130 -36.38 12.30 11.86
C GLY A 130 -35.15 13.09 11.38
N ILE A 131 -35.34 14.05 10.46
CA ILE A 131 -34.26 14.95 9.97
C ILE A 131 -33.44 15.61 11.10
N PHE A 132 -34.06 15.89 12.24
CA PHE A 132 -33.37 16.46 13.43
C PHE A 132 -32.41 15.47 14.09
N GLU A 133 -32.64 14.17 13.92
CA GLU A 133 -31.82 13.06 14.43
C GLU A 133 -30.85 12.55 13.36
N SER A 134 -31.02 12.99 12.11
CA SER A 134 -30.14 12.61 11.00
C SER A 134 -28.74 13.20 11.15
N LYS A 135 -27.75 12.47 10.64
CA LYS A 135 -26.36 12.90 10.57
C LYS A 135 -26.01 13.25 9.14
N VAL A 136 -25.36 14.40 8.94
CA VAL A 136 -24.73 14.74 7.66
C VAL A 136 -23.31 14.17 7.64
N GLU A 137 -23.01 13.36 6.65
CA GLU A 137 -21.66 12.87 6.38
C GLU A 137 -21.26 13.17 4.94
N LEU A 138 -19.96 13.31 4.69
CA LEU A 138 -19.43 13.56 3.34
C LEU A 138 -18.99 12.24 2.72
N SER A 139 -19.60 11.86 1.61
CA SER A 139 -18.99 10.90 0.68
C SER A 139 -18.00 11.64 -0.20
N VAL A 140 -17.09 10.89 -0.80
CA VAL A 140 -16.14 11.42 -1.78
C VAL A 140 -16.20 10.56 -3.03
N SER A 141 -16.53 11.18 -4.15
CA SER A 141 -16.43 10.60 -5.47
C SER A 141 -15.01 10.75 -6.01
N THR A 142 -14.48 9.66 -6.55
CA THR A 142 -13.26 9.64 -7.36
C THR A 142 -13.63 9.26 -8.79
N ARG A 143 -13.26 10.12 -9.75
CA ARG A 143 -13.52 9.92 -11.17
C ARG A 143 -12.21 9.89 -11.94
N PHE A 144 -12.01 8.87 -12.76
CA PHE A 144 -10.76 8.67 -13.50
C PHE A 144 -10.98 8.01 -14.87
N PRO A 145 -10.04 8.19 -15.82
CA PRO A 145 -10.11 7.55 -17.14
C PRO A 145 -10.29 6.03 -17.03
N ALA A 146 -11.20 5.46 -17.81
CA ALA A 146 -11.45 4.03 -17.81
C ALA A 146 -10.18 3.23 -18.16
N GLU A 147 -9.23 3.78 -18.93
CA GLU A 147 -7.96 3.09 -19.20
C GLU A 147 -7.07 2.91 -17.96
N ASP A 148 -7.27 3.70 -16.90
CA ASP A 148 -6.47 3.64 -15.68
C ASP A 148 -6.84 2.45 -14.78
N HIS A 149 -8.05 1.88 -14.90
CA HIS A 149 -8.56 0.87 -13.94
C HIS A 149 -7.67 -0.36 -13.78
N ARG A 150 -7.05 -0.83 -14.88
CA ARG A 150 -6.16 -2.01 -14.84
C ARG A 150 -4.91 -1.72 -14.02
N MET A 151 -4.37 -0.51 -14.16
CA MET A 151 -3.22 -0.07 -13.37
C MET A 151 -3.60 0.08 -11.90
N VAL A 152 -4.77 0.68 -11.62
CA VAL A 152 -5.29 0.80 -10.25
C VAL A 152 -5.43 -0.56 -9.59
N LEU A 153 -6.07 -1.51 -10.28
CA LEU A 153 -6.24 -2.89 -9.83
C LEU A 153 -4.89 -3.57 -9.56
N ASP A 154 -3.92 -3.45 -10.48
CA ASP A 154 -2.54 -3.99 -10.30
C ASP A 154 -1.89 -3.43 -9.03
N LEU A 155 -1.95 -2.12 -8.82
CA LEU A 155 -1.33 -1.46 -7.66
C LEU A 155 -2.00 -1.84 -6.33
N VAL A 156 -3.33 -2.02 -6.33
CA VAL A 156 -4.12 -2.41 -5.16
C VAL A 156 -3.88 -3.89 -4.82
N ASN A 157 -3.86 -4.78 -5.81
CA ASN A 157 -3.55 -6.21 -5.61
C ASN A 157 -2.11 -6.41 -5.15
N LYS A 158 -1.15 -5.71 -5.76
CA LYS A 158 0.24 -5.73 -5.34
C LYS A 158 0.40 -5.31 -3.87
N TYR A 159 -0.45 -4.43 -3.37
CA TYR A 159 -0.44 -4.05 -1.95
C TYR A 159 -1.04 -5.15 -1.06
N LEU A 160 -2.12 -5.81 -1.48
CA LEU A 160 -2.72 -6.96 -0.78
C LEU A 160 -1.76 -8.13 -0.64
N GLU A 161 -1.15 -8.54 -1.75
CA GLU A 161 -0.19 -9.67 -1.79
C GLU A 161 0.96 -9.47 -0.80
N ARG A 162 1.34 -8.22 -0.54
CA ARG A 162 2.40 -7.89 0.42
C ARG A 162 1.96 -7.94 1.87
N GLY A 163 0.65 -7.95 2.14
CA GLY A 163 0.10 -8.04 3.50
C GLY A 163 0.52 -6.87 4.40
N LEU A 164 0.60 -5.65 3.87
CA LEU A 164 1.22 -4.51 4.58
C LEU A 164 0.42 -4.00 5.78
N ASP A 165 -0.89 -4.22 5.80
CA ASP A 165 -1.72 -3.99 6.99
C ASP A 165 -1.61 -5.12 8.03
N ASN A 166 -1.05 -6.26 7.64
CA ASN A 166 -0.83 -7.43 8.49
C ASN A 166 0.61 -7.50 9.01
N PHE A 167 1.25 -6.33 9.21
CA PHE A 167 2.58 -6.29 9.80
C PHE A 167 2.56 -6.91 11.19
N THR A 168 3.23 -8.06 11.34
CA THR A 168 3.46 -8.72 12.61
C THR A 168 4.89 -8.50 13.07
N GLU A 169 5.03 -8.04 14.32
CA GLU A 169 6.32 -7.99 15.00
C GLU A 169 6.90 -9.40 15.11
N LEU A 170 8.24 -9.51 15.18
CA LEU A 170 8.90 -10.81 15.24
C LEU A 170 8.37 -11.63 16.40
N SER A 171 8.10 -12.92 16.19
CA SER A 171 7.88 -13.85 17.30
C SER A 171 9.17 -14.00 18.14
N ASP A 172 9.03 -14.50 19.37
CA ASP A 172 10.21 -14.78 20.21
C ASP A 172 11.14 -15.81 19.55
N GLU A 173 10.57 -16.78 18.84
CA GLU A 173 11.33 -17.78 18.08
C GLU A 173 12.12 -17.14 16.94
N GLN A 174 11.45 -16.34 16.11
CA GLN A 174 12.11 -15.62 15.01
C GLN A 174 13.22 -14.71 15.53
N TRP A 175 12.94 -13.97 16.61
CA TRP A 175 13.91 -13.11 17.26
C TRP A 175 15.11 -13.89 17.80
N ASN A 176 14.86 -15.00 18.52
CA ASN A 176 15.91 -15.83 19.09
C ASN A 176 16.80 -16.46 18.01
N TYR A 177 16.21 -16.79 16.86
CA TYR A 177 16.94 -17.28 15.72
C TYR A 177 17.82 -16.20 15.07
N ILE A 178 17.31 -14.99 14.81
CA ILE A 178 18.10 -13.97 14.09
C ILE A 178 19.11 -13.22 14.96
N LYS A 179 18.86 -13.07 16.26
CA LYS A 179 19.67 -12.19 17.14
C LYS A 179 21.15 -12.57 17.20
N GLN A 180 21.47 -13.84 16.99
CA GLN A 180 22.84 -14.36 17.00
C GLN A 180 23.68 -13.90 15.80
N TYR A 181 23.02 -13.54 14.68
CA TYR A 181 23.67 -13.07 13.47
C TYR A 181 23.84 -11.54 13.43
N LEU A 182 23.28 -10.84 14.41
CA LEU A 182 23.46 -9.41 14.55
C LEU A 182 24.87 -9.09 15.04
N PRO A 183 25.51 -8.03 14.50
CA PRO A 183 26.85 -7.64 14.91
C PRO A 183 26.81 -7.19 16.38
N PRO A 184 27.87 -7.52 17.14
CA PRO A 184 27.95 -7.17 18.55
C PRO A 184 27.76 -5.67 18.73
N GLN A 185 27.00 -5.32 19.76
CA GLN A 185 26.81 -3.94 20.15
C GLN A 185 28.14 -3.39 20.72
N PRO A 186 28.59 -2.20 20.30
CA PRO A 186 29.78 -1.60 20.88
C PRO A 186 29.62 -1.40 22.38
N TYR A 187 30.71 -1.58 23.12
CA TYR A 187 30.80 -1.68 24.59
C TYR A 187 30.12 -0.53 25.38
N ASN A 188 29.87 0.62 24.75
CA ASN A 188 29.23 1.79 25.36
C ASN A 188 27.70 1.87 25.20
N ALA A 189 27.02 0.82 24.72
CA ALA A 189 25.59 0.84 24.38
C ALA A 189 24.63 0.71 25.59
N LYS A 190 24.93 1.39 26.70
CA LYS A 190 24.23 1.18 27.98
C LYS A 190 22.77 1.69 28.04
N LEU A 191 22.18 2.25 26.97
CA LEU A 191 20.91 2.99 27.09
C LEU A 191 19.95 3.06 25.88
N ARG A 192 20.11 2.34 24.76
CA ARG A 192 19.28 2.62 23.57
C ARG A 192 18.74 1.38 22.87
N MET A 193 17.41 1.26 22.94
CA MET A 193 16.46 0.35 22.27
C MET A 193 16.92 -1.05 21.90
N GLU A 194 16.16 -2.04 22.37
CA GLU A 194 16.34 -3.44 22.00
C GLU A 194 16.42 -3.59 20.48
N ASP A 195 17.47 -4.25 19.98
CA ASP A 195 17.69 -4.48 18.55
C ASP A 195 16.47 -5.10 17.87
N ARG A 196 15.65 -5.87 18.60
CA ARG A 196 14.36 -6.38 18.15
C ARG A 196 13.45 -5.27 17.65
N ARG A 197 13.24 -4.22 18.47
CA ARG A 197 12.39 -3.07 18.10
C ARG A 197 12.93 -2.34 16.88
N ILE A 198 14.25 -2.27 16.74
CA ILE A 198 14.88 -1.65 15.58
C ILE A 198 14.70 -2.52 14.33
N ILE A 199 14.88 -3.83 14.43
CA ILE A 199 14.62 -4.76 13.33
C ILE A 199 13.14 -4.70 12.92
N ASP A 200 12.20 -4.70 13.88
CA ASP A 200 10.78 -4.53 13.57
C ASP A 200 10.49 -3.17 12.94
N GLY A 201 11.16 -2.09 13.38
CA GLY A 201 11.10 -0.79 12.71
C GLY A 201 11.63 -0.79 11.28
N ILE A 202 12.74 -1.49 11.03
CA ILE A 202 13.30 -1.66 9.69
C ILE A 202 12.34 -2.47 8.82
N ARG A 203 11.85 -3.62 9.31
CA ARG A 203 10.83 -4.45 8.64
C ARG A 203 9.57 -3.65 8.36
N TYR A 204 9.16 -2.78 9.28
CA TYR A 204 7.97 -1.94 9.10
C TYR A 204 8.17 -0.95 7.96
N VAL A 205 9.31 -0.24 7.89
CA VAL A 205 9.60 0.69 6.79
C VAL A 205 9.73 -0.05 5.47
N LEU A 206 10.50 -1.13 5.43
CA LEU A 206 10.73 -1.92 4.22
C LEU A 206 9.44 -2.60 3.76
N GLY A 207 8.62 -3.09 4.68
CA GLY A 207 7.31 -3.67 4.39
C GLY A 207 6.31 -2.61 3.94
N THR A 208 6.02 -1.60 4.76
CA THR A 208 4.95 -0.63 4.46
C THR A 208 5.33 0.40 3.39
N GLY A 209 6.61 0.72 3.23
CA GLY A 209 7.07 1.81 2.37
C GLY A 209 6.73 3.18 2.91
N CYS A 210 6.39 3.26 4.20
CA CYS A 210 6.10 4.52 4.88
C CYS A 210 7.30 5.46 4.86
N THR A 211 7.04 6.76 4.97
CA THR A 211 8.13 7.72 5.16
C THR A 211 8.80 7.51 6.52
N TRP A 212 10.06 7.93 6.68
CA TRP A 212 10.79 7.79 7.94
C TRP A 212 10.05 8.47 9.12
N SER A 213 9.35 9.57 8.86
CA SER A 213 8.53 10.29 9.84
C SER A 213 7.28 9.52 10.30
N GLU A 214 6.80 8.55 9.52
CA GLU A 214 5.59 7.77 9.80
C GLU A 214 5.86 6.52 10.64
N ILE A 215 7.13 6.22 10.95
CA ILE A 215 7.48 5.05 11.75
C ILE A 215 6.82 5.16 13.13
N PRO A 216 6.09 4.12 13.58
CA PRO A 216 5.53 4.11 14.92
C PRO A 216 6.60 4.33 15.98
N ARG A 217 6.35 5.27 16.92
CA ARG A 217 7.29 5.59 18.01
C ARG A 217 7.68 4.38 18.86
N ARG A 218 6.86 3.32 18.86
CA ARG A 218 7.17 2.04 19.52
C ARG A 218 8.40 1.33 18.92
N TYR A 219 8.82 1.62 17.70
CA TYR A 219 10.08 1.11 17.15
C TYR A 219 11.27 2.03 17.41
N GLY A 220 10.99 3.24 17.90
CA GLY A 220 11.99 4.23 18.25
C GLY A 220 11.96 5.50 17.45
N SER A 221 13.03 6.29 17.63
CA SER A 221 13.26 7.44 16.76
C SER A 221 13.62 6.95 15.35
N TYR A 222 13.03 7.57 14.32
CA TYR A 222 13.34 7.21 12.94
C TYR A 222 14.83 7.35 12.61
N LEU A 223 15.54 8.29 13.26
CA LEU A 223 16.99 8.47 13.12
C LEU A 223 17.75 7.23 13.57
N SER A 224 17.35 6.62 14.69
CA SER A 224 17.95 5.39 15.20
C SER A 224 17.72 4.20 14.26
N VAL A 225 16.48 4.04 13.79
CA VAL A 225 16.11 2.97 12.85
C VAL A 225 16.90 3.13 11.53
N ARG A 226 16.92 4.35 10.97
CA ARG A 226 17.64 4.65 9.72
C ARG A 226 19.15 4.45 9.86
N ALA A 227 19.74 4.86 10.98
CA ALA A 227 21.16 4.67 11.24
C ALA A 227 21.52 3.18 11.33
N ARG A 228 20.67 2.37 11.98
CA ARG A 228 20.88 0.92 12.10
C ARG A 228 20.68 0.20 10.77
N LEU A 229 19.67 0.59 9.98
CA LEU A 229 19.49 0.11 8.61
C LEU A 229 20.76 0.35 7.80
N LYS A 230 21.26 1.59 7.77
CA LYS A 230 22.50 1.92 7.04
C LYS A 230 23.67 1.06 7.49
N ARG A 231 23.91 0.99 8.81
CA ARG A 231 25.03 0.22 9.37
C ARG A 231 24.94 -1.26 9.02
N TRP A 232 23.79 -1.89 9.25
CA TRP A 232 23.59 -3.32 9.03
C TRP A 232 23.56 -3.72 7.56
N SER A 233 23.06 -2.84 6.68
CA SER A 233 23.18 -3.01 5.24
C SER A 233 24.65 -2.93 4.79
N ASN A 234 25.43 -1.97 5.31
CA ASN A 234 26.85 -1.83 5.01
C ASN A 234 27.70 -3.00 5.52
N GLU A 235 27.33 -3.58 6.66
CA GLU A 235 28.00 -4.75 7.21
C GLU A 235 27.57 -6.06 6.51
N GLY A 236 26.56 -6.03 5.62
CA GLY A 236 26.06 -7.21 4.91
C GLY A 236 25.30 -8.19 5.79
N VAL A 237 24.75 -7.74 6.93
CA VAL A 237 24.03 -8.63 7.86
C VAL A 237 22.51 -8.62 7.63
N LEU A 238 21.97 -7.52 7.12
CA LEU A 238 20.52 -7.34 7.07
C LEU A 238 19.84 -8.21 6.01
N GLU A 239 20.46 -8.35 4.83
CA GLU A 239 19.91 -9.15 3.73
C GLU A 239 19.66 -10.61 4.14
N PRO A 240 20.65 -11.37 4.64
CA PRO A 240 20.42 -12.78 4.98
C PRO A 240 19.45 -12.92 6.16
N ILE A 241 19.47 -11.99 7.12
CA ILE A 241 18.54 -11.98 8.25
C ILE A 241 17.10 -11.83 7.75
N LEU A 242 16.81 -10.80 6.94
CA LEU A 242 15.45 -10.57 6.47
C LEU A 242 14.97 -11.71 5.57
N SER A 243 15.82 -12.21 4.66
CA SER A 243 15.50 -13.36 3.80
C SER A 243 15.19 -14.63 4.59
N SER A 244 15.71 -14.79 5.81
CA SER A 244 15.46 -15.99 6.64
C SER A 244 14.11 -16.00 7.37
N ILE A 245 13.54 -14.82 7.62
CA ILE A 245 12.27 -14.64 8.37
C ILE A 245 11.11 -14.26 7.45
N ASP A 246 11.39 -14.03 6.16
CA ASP A 246 10.45 -13.54 5.17
C ASP A 246 10.58 -14.35 3.87
N PRO A 247 10.02 -15.56 3.82
CA PRO A 247 10.14 -16.44 2.65
C PRO A 247 9.46 -15.86 1.40
N ASP A 248 8.51 -14.93 1.59
CA ASP A 248 7.79 -14.23 0.51
C ASP A 248 8.59 -13.07 -0.10
N ASP A 249 9.83 -12.84 0.37
CA ASP A 249 10.77 -11.87 -0.20
C ASP A 249 10.27 -10.40 -0.17
N ARG A 250 9.32 -10.07 0.72
CA ARG A 250 8.64 -8.77 0.83
C ARG A 250 9.62 -7.62 1.07
N TYR A 251 10.72 -7.87 1.77
CA TYR A 251 11.68 -6.81 2.11
C TYR A 251 12.79 -6.61 1.09
N LYS A 252 13.13 -7.63 0.29
CA LYS A 252 14.37 -7.64 -0.50
C LYS A 252 14.40 -6.57 -1.57
N GLY A 253 13.31 -6.38 -2.33
CA GLY A 253 13.27 -5.37 -3.39
C GLY A 253 13.63 -3.97 -2.87
N ARG A 254 12.96 -3.54 -1.79
CA ARG A 254 13.22 -2.22 -1.18
C ARG A 254 14.55 -2.16 -0.44
N LEU A 255 15.02 -3.24 0.16
CA LEU A 255 16.35 -3.30 0.73
C LEU A 255 17.42 -3.12 -0.37
N SER A 256 17.28 -3.80 -1.50
CA SER A 256 18.17 -3.66 -2.66
C SER A 256 18.15 -2.25 -3.23
N SER A 257 16.97 -1.63 -3.41
CA SER A 257 16.86 -0.24 -3.84
C SER A 257 17.50 0.73 -2.83
N TYR A 258 17.28 0.50 -1.52
CA TYR A 258 17.92 1.29 -0.47
C TYR A 258 19.46 1.19 -0.54
N ILE A 259 20.00 -0.01 -0.67
CA ILE A 259 21.45 -0.23 -0.78
C ILE A 259 22.01 0.42 -2.05
N ALA A 260 21.33 0.27 -3.19
CA ALA A 260 21.73 0.83 -4.47
C ALA A 260 21.74 2.37 -4.47
N SER A 261 20.73 2.99 -3.86
CA SER A 261 20.65 4.45 -3.69
C SER A 261 21.60 5.02 -2.63
N SER A 262 22.17 4.16 -1.78
CA SER A 262 23.16 4.59 -0.79
C SER A 262 24.53 4.72 -1.45
N ASP A 263 24.86 5.93 -1.91
CA ASP A 263 26.16 6.32 -2.50
C ASP A 263 27.36 6.24 -1.52
N LEU A 264 27.24 5.48 -0.42
CA LEU A 264 28.12 5.56 0.74
C LEU A 264 28.91 4.28 1.01
N GLN A 265 29.22 3.50 -0.03
CA GLN A 265 30.08 2.33 0.09
C GLN A 265 31.22 2.36 -0.93
N THR A 266 32.45 2.31 -0.42
CA THR A 266 33.65 1.99 -1.18
C THR A 266 33.55 0.58 -1.77
N LEU A 267 34.32 0.30 -2.84
CA LEU A 267 34.40 -1.06 -3.42
C LEU A 267 34.83 -2.11 -2.39
N SER A 268 35.67 -1.72 -1.42
CA SER A 268 36.12 -2.57 -0.32
C SER A 268 34.97 -2.93 0.62
N GLU A 269 34.14 -1.95 1.00
CA GLU A 269 32.96 -2.19 1.84
C GLU A 269 31.93 -3.08 1.15
N ARG A 270 31.69 -2.89 -0.15
CA ARG A 270 30.82 -3.78 -0.94
C ARG A 270 31.32 -5.22 -0.94
N LYS A 271 32.63 -5.42 -1.14
CA LYS A 271 33.25 -6.75 -1.11
C LYS A 271 33.16 -7.39 0.27
N ASN A 272 33.40 -6.62 1.33
CA ASN A 272 33.30 -7.10 2.70
C ASN A 272 31.86 -7.48 3.05
N ALA A 273 30.87 -6.67 2.66
CA ALA A 273 29.46 -6.97 2.82
C ALA A 273 29.08 -8.26 2.08
N ALA A 274 29.50 -8.41 0.81
CA ALA A 274 29.23 -9.62 0.03
C ALA A 274 29.81 -10.89 0.67
N ASN A 275 31.05 -10.82 1.17
CA ASN A 275 31.67 -11.94 1.90
C ASN A 275 30.89 -12.26 3.19
N LYS A 276 30.44 -11.24 3.92
CA LYS A 276 29.66 -11.42 5.15
C LYS A 276 28.29 -12.05 4.88
N ILE A 277 27.61 -11.61 3.82
CA ILE A 277 26.36 -12.20 3.34
C ILE A 277 26.56 -13.69 3.06
N ALA A 278 27.59 -14.04 2.29
CA ALA A 278 27.89 -15.43 1.94
C ALA A 278 28.17 -16.31 3.17
N ALA A 279 28.92 -15.78 4.15
CA ALA A 279 29.19 -16.48 5.40
C ALA A 279 27.90 -16.73 6.20
N ILE A 280 27.09 -15.70 6.41
CA ILE A 280 25.84 -15.81 7.18
C ILE A 280 24.86 -16.77 6.50
N ARG A 281 24.71 -16.70 5.16
CA ARG A 281 23.85 -17.64 4.42
C ARG A 281 24.32 -19.09 4.52
N GLY A 282 25.63 -19.33 4.63
CA GLY A 282 26.17 -20.67 4.86
C GLY A 282 25.88 -21.22 6.27
N GLU A 283 25.68 -20.34 7.25
CA GLU A 283 25.37 -20.69 8.64
C GLU A 283 23.86 -20.75 8.92
N MET A 284 23.06 -19.97 8.19
CA MET A 284 21.60 -19.90 8.36
C MET A 284 20.88 -21.00 7.58
N ALA A 285 20.22 -21.92 8.29
CA ALA A 285 19.25 -22.82 7.67
C ALA A 285 17.89 -22.09 7.52
N PRO A 286 17.14 -22.25 6.41
CA PRO A 286 15.81 -21.65 6.27
C PRO A 286 14.94 -22.03 7.47
N MET A 287 14.37 -21.02 8.13
CA MET A 287 13.49 -21.28 9.27
C MET A 287 12.26 -22.04 8.76
N SER A 288 11.99 -23.22 9.33
CA SER A 288 10.71 -23.90 9.09
C SER A 288 9.63 -23.13 9.83
N ILE A 289 9.02 -22.16 9.18
CA ILE A 289 7.91 -21.41 9.76
C ILE A 289 6.72 -22.37 9.83
N SER A 290 6.38 -22.85 11.03
CA SER A 290 5.08 -23.47 11.27
C SER A 290 4.02 -22.38 11.09
N GLN A 291 3.16 -22.55 10.08
CA GLN A 291 2.01 -21.68 9.81
C GLN A 291 1.11 -21.53 11.02
#